data_AF-A0A257RTZ0-F1
#
_entry.id   AF-A0A257RTZ0-F1
#
_cell.length_a   1.000
_cell.length_b   1.000
_cell.length_c   1.000
_cell.angle_alpha   90.00
_cell.angle_beta   90.00
_cell.angle_gamma   90.00
#
_symmetry.space_group_name_H-M   'P 1'
#
loop_
_entity.id
_entity.type
_entity.pdbx_description
1 polymer ?
#
loop_
_entity_poly.entity_id
_entity_poly.type
_entity_poly.pdbx_seq_one_letter_code
_entity_poly.pdbx_strand_id
1 'polypeptide(L)' 'NVFGGGVMPKVVPPFAWGDAAPFATYELPKFLEAAERMMQRRGVVMTDRTRAQLSAAHVTRWTAR' A
#
# COMPACT_ATOMS: atom_id res chain seq x y z
N ASN A 1 -1.93 -6.72 -0.23
CA ASN A 1 -2.25 -7.92 -1.02
C ASN A 1 -3.43 -8.61 -0.39
N VAL A 2 -4.45 -8.89 -1.19
CA VAL A 2 -5.59 -9.71 -0.79
C VAL A 2 -5.42 -11.09 -1.44
N PHE A 3 -5.60 -12.17 -0.67
CA PHE A 3 -5.36 -13.55 -1.13
C PHE A 3 -6.38 -14.49 -0.47
N GLY A 4 -6.72 -15.64 -1.07
CA GLY A 4 -7.68 -16.59 -0.49
C GLY A 4 -8.89 -16.87 -1.38
N GLY A 5 -9.62 -17.95 -1.09
CA GLY A 5 -10.71 -18.48 -1.91
C GLY A 5 -12.12 -18.03 -1.53
N GLY A 6 -12.24 -17.02 -0.64
CA GLY A 6 -13.52 -16.48 -0.19
C GLY A 6 -14.20 -15.56 -1.22
N VAL A 7 -15.36 -15.03 -0.86
CA VAL A 7 -16.06 -14.04 -1.69
C VAL A 7 -15.24 -12.75 -1.76
N MET A 8 -14.73 -12.43 -2.95
CA MET A 8 -13.99 -11.20 -3.21
C MET A 8 -14.94 -9.99 -3.05
N PRO A 9 -14.58 -8.97 -2.26
CA PRO A 9 -15.41 -7.79 -2.11
C PRO A 9 -15.43 -6.97 -3.41
N LYS A 10 -16.55 -6.26 -3.65
CA LYS A 10 -16.72 -5.38 -4.81
C LYS A 10 -15.70 -4.23 -4.85
N VAL A 11 -15.22 -3.81 -3.67
CA VAL A 11 -14.18 -2.79 -3.52
C VAL A 11 -13.11 -3.30 -2.57
N VAL A 12 -11.85 -3.19 -3.01
CA VAL A 12 -10.67 -3.45 -2.17
C VAL A 12 -10.10 -2.09 -1.76
N PRO A 13 -10.10 -1.75 -0.46
CA PRO A 13 -9.51 -0.50 0.01
C PRO A 13 -8.02 -0.38 -0.37
N PRO A 14 -7.51 0.83 -0.64
CA PRO A 14 -6.08 1.06 -0.75
C PRO A 14 -5.34 0.48 0.45
N PHE A 15 -4.20 -0.16 0.20
CA PHE A 15 -3.36 -0.80 1.21
C PHE A 15 -4.01 -1.99 1.96
N ALA A 16 -5.12 -2.57 1.47
CA ALA A 16 -5.66 -3.79 2.04
C ALA A 16 -4.67 -4.97 2.02
N TRP A 17 -4.59 -5.69 3.14
CA TRP A 17 -3.70 -6.81 3.37
C TRP A 17 -4.39 -7.94 4.15
N GLY A 18 -4.32 -9.17 3.66
CA GLY A 18 -4.88 -10.35 4.33
C GLY A 18 -5.81 -11.17 3.46
N ASP A 19 -6.52 -12.11 4.08
CA ASP A 19 -7.27 -13.16 3.39
C ASP A 19 -8.79 -13.15 3.60
N ALA A 20 -9.25 -12.50 4.66
CA ALA A 20 -10.66 -12.28 4.92
C ALA A 20 -10.91 -10.83 5.34
N ALA A 21 -12.13 -10.35 5.07
CA ALA A 21 -12.58 -9.06 5.57
C ALA A 21 -12.89 -9.17 7.09
N PRO A 22 -12.61 -8.12 7.89
CA PRO A 22 -11.99 -6.85 7.51
C PRO A 22 -10.49 -6.96 7.27
N PHE A 23 -10.01 -6.44 6.14
CA PHE A 23 -8.58 -6.51 5.80
C PHE A 23 -7.73 -5.61 6.72
N ALA A 24 -6.51 -6.06 7.01
CA ALA A 24 -5.50 -5.23 7.64
C ALA A 24 -5.01 -4.13 6.67
N THR A 25 -4.41 -3.08 7.21
CA THR A 25 -3.70 -2.08 6.40
C THR A 25 -2.23 -2.46 6.30
N TYR A 26 -1.67 -2.50 5.09
CA TYR A 26 -0.25 -2.73 4.87
C TYR A 26 0.57 -1.64 5.55
N GLU A 27 1.61 -2.02 6.31
CA GLU A 27 2.33 -1.08 7.17
C GLU A 27 3.15 -0.05 6.37
N LEU A 28 3.11 1.22 6.80
CA LEU A 28 3.83 2.32 6.14
C LEU A 28 5.34 2.05 5.97
N PRO A 29 6.10 1.59 6.99
CA PRO A 29 7.53 1.32 6.82
C PRO A 29 7.81 0.27 5.72
N LYS A 30 7.03 -0.83 5.72
CA LYS A 30 7.15 -1.91 4.72
C LYS A 30 6.79 -1.42 3.32
N PHE A 31 5.76 -0.57 3.22
CA PHE A 31 5.40 0.08 1.96
C PHE A 31 6.52 0.97 1.41
N LEU A 32 7.12 1.81 2.25
CA LEU A 32 8.22 2.70 1.83
C LEU A 32 9.45 1.88 1.40
N GLU A 33 9.80 0.83 2.14
CA GLU A 33 10.88 -0.09 1.79
C GLU A 33 10.65 -0.76 0.43
N ALA A 34 9.43 -1.27 0.18
CA ALA A 34 9.07 -1.86 -1.10
C ALA A 34 9.13 -0.84 -2.24
N ALA A 35 8.59 0.36 -2.03
CA ALA A 35 8.62 1.44 -3.02
C ALA A 35 10.05 1.86 -3.36
N GLU A 36 10.92 2.01 -2.35
CA GLU A 36 12.33 2.36 -2.54
C GLU A 36 13.07 1.30 -3.36
N ARG A 37 12.91 0.03 -3.03
CA ARG A 37 13.47 -1.08 -3.82
C ARG A 37 13.02 -1.05 -5.27
N MET A 38 11.73 -0.77 -5.53
CA MET A 38 11.21 -0.71 -6.90
C MET A 38 11.72 0.50 -7.69
N MET A 39 11.90 1.64 -7.02
CA MET A 39 12.50 2.85 -7.61
C MET A 39 13.97 2.61 -7.96
N GLN A 40 14.74 2.01 -7.05
CA GLN A 40 16.16 1.68 -7.27
C GLN A 40 16.34 0.75 -8.47
N ARG A 41 15.47 -0.26 -8.66
CA ARG A 41 15.48 -1.14 -9.84
C ARG A 41 15.32 -0.40 -11.17
N ARG A 42 14.75 0.81 -11.15
CA ARG A 42 14.55 1.69 -12.31
C ARG A 42 15.59 2.81 -12.37
N GLY A 43 16.62 2.78 -11.51
CA GLY A 43 17.62 3.85 -11.41
C GLY A 43 17.07 5.15 -10.82
N VAL A 44 15.94 5.11 -10.11
CA VAL A 44 15.31 6.29 -9.51
C VAL A 44 15.60 6.33 -8.02
N VAL A 45 16.11 7.46 -7.53
CA VAL A 45 16.38 7.69 -6.10
C VAL A 45 15.09 8.14 -5.41
N MET A 46 14.77 7.55 -4.26
CA MET A 46 13.70 8.04 -3.40
C MET A 46 14.20 9.26 -2.61
N THR A 47 13.77 10.45 -3.02
CA THR A 47 14.05 11.69 -2.28
C THR A 47 13.15 11.80 -1.05
N ASP A 48 13.54 12.65 -0.09
CA ASP A 48 12.70 12.96 1.09
C ASP A 48 11.33 13.49 0.68
N ARG A 49 11.26 14.31 -0.37
CA ARG A 49 10.00 14.81 -0.93
C ARG A 49 9.12 13.66 -1.42
N THR A 50 9.69 12.72 -2.18
CA THR A 50 8.96 11.55 -2.66
C THR A 50 8.50 10.66 -1.51
N ARG A 51 9.36 10.44 -0.51
CA ARG A 51 9.03 9.69 0.71
C ARG A 51 7.86 10.32 1.46
N ALA A 52 7.84 11.65 1.58
CA ALA A 52 6.73 12.39 2.20
C ALA A 52 5.43 12.26 1.40
N GLN A 53 5.49 12.37 0.06
CA GLN A 53 4.33 12.21 -0.81
C GLN A 53 3.72 10.79 -0.71
N LEU A 54 4.57 9.75 -0.72
CA LEU A 54 4.13 8.36 -0.59
C LEU A 54 3.55 8.10 0.80
N SER A 55 4.16 8.65 1.85
CA SER A 55 3.62 8.59 3.22
C SER A 55 2.25 9.25 3.32
N ALA A 56 2.07 10.43 2.71
CA ALA A 56 0.78 11.11 2.70
C ALA A 56 -0.31 10.30 1.96
N ALA A 57 0.04 9.67 0.82
CA ALA A 57 -0.87 8.81 0.09
C ALA A 57 -1.31 7.58 0.91
N HIS A 58 -0.40 7.03 1.73
CA HIS A 58 -0.68 5.93 2.65
C HIS A 58 -1.64 6.34 3.78
N VAL A 59 -1.36 7.47 4.44
CA VAL A 59 -2.12 7.92 5.62
C VAL A 59 -3.49 8.48 5.25
N THR A 60 -3.61 9.19 4.12
CA THR A 60 -4.87 9.84 3.70
C THR A 60 -5.95 8.81 3.31
N ARG A 61 -5.55 7.57 2.97
CA ARG A 61 -6.37 6.42 2.57
C ARG A 61 -7.84 6.75 2.26
N TRP A 62 -8.19 6.86 0.98
CA TRP A 62 -9.61 6.96 0.64
C TRP A 62 -10.30 5.63 0.94
N THR A 63 -11.33 5.66 1.78
CA THR A 63 -12.26 4.56 1.97
C THR A 63 -13.47 4.78 1.07
N ALA A 64 -13.79 3.78 0.24
CA ALA A 64 -15.10 3.72 -0.39
C ALA A 64 -16.15 3.62 0.72
N ARG A 65 -17.05 4.61 0.78
CA ARG A 65 -18.26 4.55 1.60
C ARG A 65 -19.27 3.59 0.96
#